data_AF-A0A417FS22-F1
#
_entry.id   AF-A0A417FS22-F1
#
_cell.length_a   1.000
_cell.length_b   1.000
_cell.length_c   1.000
_cell.angle_alpha   90.00
_cell.angle_beta   90.00
_cell.angle_gamma   90.00
#
_symmetry.space_group_name_H-M   'P 1'
#
loop_
_entity.id
_entity.type
_entity.pdbx_description
1 polymer ?
#
loop_
_entity_poly.entity_id
_entity_poly.type
_entity_poly.pdbx_seq_one_letter_code
_entity_poly.pdbx_strand_id
1 'polypeptide(L)'
;MDYLLTRISILMNVGVFRVEKDSVKSYQEHSELNPIACSGELRAKLIHEASKQKLPYIYKDEYSVYFACIQAENVNYLIGPMSIRLIERVELHRFYRSYGIVEAQEKRLVHFSFAEVLDIVEVVAKLLLQEEYMIMI
;
A
#
# COMPACT_ATOMS: atom_id res chain seq x y z
N MET A 1 14.55 10.83 -5.35
CA MET A 1 13.28 10.37 -4.76
C MET A 1 13.17 8.86 -4.81
N ASP A 2 13.34 8.23 -5.99
CA ASP A 2 13.29 6.77 -6.16
C ASP A 2 14.13 5.96 -5.16
N TYR A 3 15.40 6.35 -4.94
CA TYR A 3 16.25 5.68 -3.95
C TYR A 3 15.62 5.66 -2.55
N LEU A 4 15.07 6.77 -2.09
CA LEU A 4 14.46 6.86 -0.75
C LEU A 4 13.19 6.01 -0.65
N LEU A 5 12.36 6.00 -1.69
CA LEU A 5 11.16 5.15 -1.75
C LEU A 5 11.52 3.67 -1.72
N THR A 6 12.57 3.25 -2.45
CA THR A 6 13.10 1.88 -2.36
C THR A 6 13.62 1.57 -0.97
N ARG A 7 14.40 2.47 -0.35
CA ARG A 7 14.90 2.23 1.02
C ARG A 7 13.78 2.13 2.05
N ILE A 8 12.76 2.97 1.95
CA ILE A 8 11.59 2.93 2.83
C ILE A 8 10.81 1.63 2.63
N SER A 9 10.52 1.23 1.38
CA SER A 9 9.83 -0.02 1.08
C SER A 9 10.54 -1.24 1.71
N ILE A 10 11.87 -1.28 1.62
CA ILE A 10 12.70 -2.33 2.23
C ILE A 10 12.67 -2.25 3.76
N LEU A 11 12.93 -1.07 4.33
CA LEU A 11 13.06 -0.88 5.78
C LEU A 11 11.74 -1.13 6.53
N MET A 12 10.62 -0.69 5.96
CA MET A 12 9.28 -0.86 6.53
C MET A 12 8.62 -2.17 6.10
N ASN A 13 9.27 -2.97 5.25
CA ASN A 13 8.77 -4.23 4.70
C ASN A 13 7.36 -4.10 4.11
N VAL A 14 7.13 -3.02 3.37
CA VAL A 14 5.84 -2.66 2.77
C VAL A 14 6.03 -2.34 1.30
N GLY A 15 5.07 -2.75 0.46
CA GLY A 15 5.09 -2.38 -0.95
C GLY A 15 4.84 -0.88 -1.12
N VAL A 16 5.64 -0.23 -1.95
CA VAL A 16 5.44 1.16 -2.38
C VAL A 16 5.44 1.18 -3.90
N PHE A 17 4.42 1.82 -4.49
CA PHE A 17 4.21 1.85 -5.93
C PHE A 17 3.91 3.27 -6.40
N ARG A 18 4.54 3.70 -7.49
CA ARG A 18 4.20 4.94 -8.19
C ARG A 18 3.32 4.60 -9.39
N VAL A 19 2.14 5.21 -9.44
CA VAL A 19 1.18 5.07 -10.54
C VAL A 19 1.02 6.41 -11.24
N GLU A 20 1.33 6.43 -12.53
CA GLU A 20 1.22 7.61 -13.39
C GLU A 20 0.57 7.18 -14.71
N LYS A 21 -0.66 7.65 -14.95
CA LYS A 21 -1.51 7.19 -16.05
C LYS A 21 -1.62 5.65 -16.03
N ASP A 22 -1.08 4.99 -17.05
CA ASP A 22 -1.10 3.53 -17.21
C ASP A 22 0.18 2.84 -16.74
N SER A 23 1.16 3.61 -16.25
CA SER A 23 2.44 3.08 -15.77
C SER A 23 2.40 2.80 -14.27
N VAL A 24 2.83 1.60 -13.89
CA VAL A 24 2.98 1.18 -12.49
C VAL A 24 4.45 0.84 -12.26
N LYS A 25 5.12 1.63 -11.42
CA LYS A 25 6.51 1.39 -10.99
C LYS A 25 6.50 0.91 -9.54
N SER A 26 7.05 -0.28 -9.29
CA SER A 26 7.29 -0.77 -7.93
C SER A 26 8.63 -0.30 -7.39
N TYR A 27 8.68 -0.05 -6.08
CA TYR A 27 9.92 0.13 -5.31
C TYR A 27 10.22 -1.07 -4.38
N GLN A 28 9.35 -2.08 -4.38
CA GLN A 28 9.49 -3.35 -3.66
C GLN A 28 10.13 -4.42 -4.55
N GLU A 29 10.96 -5.29 -3.98
CA GLU A 29 11.40 -6.54 -4.61
C GLU A 29 10.24 -7.55 -4.69
N HIS A 30 10.22 -8.38 -5.73
CA HIS A 30 9.17 -9.38 -5.96
C HIS A 30 7.75 -8.80 -6.01
N SER A 31 7.63 -7.61 -6.59
CA SER A 31 6.38 -6.84 -6.65
C SER A 31 5.25 -7.54 -7.39
N GLU A 32 5.56 -8.50 -8.26
CA GLU A 32 4.63 -9.34 -9.01
C GLU A 32 3.71 -10.19 -8.13
N LEU A 33 3.98 -10.25 -6.82
CA LEU A 33 3.20 -10.98 -5.82
C LEU A 33 2.40 -10.05 -4.91
N ASN A 34 2.46 -8.74 -5.14
CA ASN A 34 1.77 -7.75 -4.33
C ASN A 34 0.36 -7.45 -4.90
N PRO A 35 -0.70 -7.43 -4.07
CA PRO A 35 -2.04 -7.05 -4.50
C PRO A 35 -2.12 -5.76 -5.33
N ILE A 36 -1.29 -4.75 -5.02
CA ILE A 36 -1.25 -3.48 -5.77
C ILE A 36 -0.76 -3.69 -7.21
N ALA A 37 0.20 -4.59 -7.43
CA ALA A 37 0.68 -4.92 -8.77
C ALA A 37 -0.37 -5.73 -9.55
N CYS A 38 -1.00 -6.71 -8.90
CA CYS A 38 -1.86 -7.68 -9.55
C CYS A 38 -3.28 -7.17 -9.80
N SER A 39 -3.84 -6.35 -8.91
CA SER A 39 -5.24 -5.92 -8.99
C SER A 39 -5.38 -4.49 -9.51
N GLY A 40 -5.78 -4.36 -10.78
CA GLY A 40 -6.16 -3.07 -11.38
C GLY A 40 -7.37 -2.43 -10.70
N GLU A 41 -8.31 -3.26 -10.23
CA GLU A 41 -9.49 -2.82 -9.48
C GLU A 41 -9.10 -2.17 -8.14
N LEU A 42 -8.17 -2.80 -7.40
CA LEU A 42 -7.64 -2.22 -6.16
C LEU A 42 -6.99 -0.86 -6.42
N ARG A 43 -6.13 -0.76 -7.45
CA ARG A 43 -5.49 0.51 -7.81
C ARG A 43 -6.53 1.58 -8.16
N ALA A 44 -7.50 1.25 -9.00
CA ALA A 44 -8.55 2.18 -9.41
C ALA A 44 -9.36 2.67 -8.21
N LYS A 45 -9.73 1.77 -7.29
CA LYS A 45 -10.44 2.11 -6.05
C LYS A 45 -9.62 3.07 -5.18
N LEU A 46 -8.36 2.73 -4.90
CA LEU A 46 -7.49 3.54 -4.06
C LEU A 46 -7.28 4.95 -4.63
N ILE A 47 -7.02 5.06 -5.94
CA ILE A 47 -6.82 6.34 -6.62
C ILE A 47 -8.12 7.15 -6.66
N HIS A 48 -9.25 6.50 -6.96
CA HIS A 48 -10.54 7.18 -7.02
C HIS A 48 -10.93 7.78 -5.66
N GLU A 49 -10.81 7.01 -4.57
CA GLU A 49 -11.13 7.52 -3.23
C GLU A 49 -10.13 8.57 -2.76
N ALA A 50 -8.84 8.41 -3.05
CA ALA A 50 -7.84 9.43 -2.74
C ALA A 50 -8.15 10.77 -3.43
N SER A 51 -8.62 10.75 -4.67
CA SER A 51 -8.94 11.98 -5.43
C SER A 51 -10.05 12.84 -4.80
N LYS A 52 -10.82 12.29 -3.85
CA LYS A 52 -11.91 13.00 -3.15
C LYS A 52 -11.42 13.83 -1.95
N GLN A 53 -10.15 13.72 -1.58
CA GLN A 53 -9.59 14.38 -0.40
C GLN A 53 -8.15 14.84 -0.61
N LYS A 54 -7.69 15.76 0.24
CA LYS A 54 -6.28 16.23 0.22
C LYS A 54 -5.35 15.37 1.07
N LEU A 55 -5.90 14.67 2.06
CA LEU A 55 -5.14 13.83 2.98
C LEU A 55 -4.84 12.47 2.35
N PRO A 56 -3.75 11.78 2.79
CA PRO A 56 -3.53 10.38 2.46
C PRO A 56 -4.79 9.55 2.70
N TYR A 57 -5.23 8.79 1.70
CA TYR A 57 -6.36 7.89 1.82
C TYR A 57 -5.89 6.54 2.35
N ILE A 58 -6.49 6.08 3.43
CA ILE A 58 -6.20 4.78 4.04
C ILE A 58 -7.44 3.91 3.89
N TYR A 59 -7.26 2.75 3.26
CA TYR A 59 -8.30 1.76 3.02
C TYR A 59 -8.01 0.49 3.82
N LYS A 60 -9.02 -0.02 4.52
CA LYS A 60 -8.99 -1.34 5.15
C LYS A 60 -9.91 -2.28 4.38
N ASP A 61 -9.40 -3.44 3.99
CA ASP A 61 -10.22 -4.48 3.37
C ASP A 61 -10.97 -5.36 4.41
N GLU A 62 -11.64 -6.40 3.92
CA GLU A 62 -12.38 -7.35 4.76
C GLU A 62 -11.47 -8.25 5.62
N TYR A 63 -10.19 -8.39 5.25
CA TYR A 63 -9.18 -9.22 5.91
C TYR A 63 -8.36 -8.45 6.95
N SER A 64 -8.76 -7.21 7.26
CA SER A 64 -8.01 -6.29 8.14
C SER A 64 -6.60 -5.97 7.60
N VAL A 65 -6.46 -5.95 6.28
CA VAL A 65 -5.25 -5.50 5.58
C VAL A 65 -5.46 -4.08 5.10
N TYR A 66 -4.48 -3.24 5.38
CA TYR A 66 -4.48 -1.84 5.04
C TYR A 66 -3.68 -1.58 3.76
N PHE A 67 -4.23 -0.67 2.97
CA PHE A 67 -3.60 -0.07 1.81
C PHE A 67 -3.75 1.44 1.92
N ALA A 68 -2.85 2.20 1.31
CA ALA A 68 -2.97 3.64 1.27
C ALA A 68 -2.69 4.21 -0.12
N CYS A 69 -3.19 5.41 -0.36
CA CYS A 69 -2.89 6.20 -1.54
C CYS A 69 -2.59 7.65 -1.15
N ILE A 70 -1.45 8.14 -1.63
CA ILE A 70 -1.01 9.52 -1.47
C ILE A 70 -0.94 10.14 -2.85
N GLN A 71 -1.72 11.18 -3.09
CA GLN A 71 -1.70 11.92 -4.35
C GLN A 71 -0.70 13.07 -4.25
N ALA A 72 0.30 13.09 -5.13
CA ALA A 72 1.27 14.17 -5.26
C ALA A 72 1.24 14.68 -6.70
N GLU A 73 0.69 15.88 -6.89
CA GLU A 73 0.42 16.45 -8.21
C GLU A 73 -0.40 15.49 -9.10
N ASN A 74 0.17 15.05 -10.23
CA ASN A 74 -0.44 14.12 -11.20
C ASN A 74 -0.02 12.66 -11.00
N VAL A 75 0.59 12.34 -9.85
CA VAL A 75 1.15 11.03 -9.53
C VAL A 75 0.47 10.48 -8.28
N ASN A 76 0.14 9.19 -8.31
CA ASN A 76 -0.41 8.49 -7.15
C ASN A 76 0.64 7.52 -6.59
N TYR A 77 0.84 7.56 -5.28
CA TYR A 77 1.71 6.63 -4.58
C TYR A 77 0.86 5.68 -3.74
N LEU A 78 0.91 4.39 -4.07
CA LEU A 78 0.16 3.33 -3.39
C LEU A 78 1.07 2.58 -2.42
N ILE A 79 0.56 2.28 -1.23
CA ILE A 79 1.30 1.63 -0.16
C ILE A 79 0.52 0.41 0.34
N GLY A 80 1.21 -0.70 0.58
CA GLY A 80 0.63 -1.91 1.17
C GLY A 80 1.16 -3.19 0.52
N PRO A 81 0.62 -4.36 0.91
CA PRO A 81 -0.36 -4.58 1.99
C PRO A 81 0.26 -4.43 3.39
N MET A 82 -0.52 -3.95 4.36
CA MET A 82 -0.14 -3.89 5.78
C MET A 82 -1.19 -4.58 6.65
N SER A 83 -0.93 -5.82 7.08
CA SER A 83 -1.90 -6.60 7.87
C SER A 83 -1.84 -6.24 9.35
N ILE A 84 -2.97 -5.86 9.97
CA ILE A 84 -3.01 -5.65 11.44
C ILE A 84 -3.38 -6.89 12.24
N ARG A 85 -3.48 -8.04 11.58
CA ARG A 85 -3.77 -9.33 12.19
C ARG A 85 -2.84 -10.40 11.64
N LEU A 86 -2.65 -11.45 12.42
CA LEU A 86 -2.11 -12.70 11.89
C LEU A 86 -3.23 -13.36 11.09
N ILE A 87 -2.98 -13.56 9.79
CA ILE A 87 -3.92 -14.19 8.87
C ILE A 87 -3.58 -15.67 8.76
N GLU A 88 -4.54 -16.52 9.08
CA GLU A 88 -4.40 -17.97 8.98
C GLU A 88 -4.39 -18.44 7.53
N ARG A 89 -3.84 -19.63 7.25
CA ARG A 89 -3.62 -20.13 5.89
C ARG A 89 -4.85 -20.05 4.97
N VAL A 90 -6.02 -20.43 5.47
CA VAL A 90 -7.27 -20.44 4.67
C VAL A 90 -7.72 -19.01 4.35
N GLU A 91 -7.58 -18.10 5.30
CA GLU A 91 -7.94 -16.69 5.12
C GLU A 91 -6.93 -15.97 4.23
N LEU A 92 -5.63 -16.32 4.34
CA LEU A 92 -4.55 -15.82 3.49
C LEU A 92 -4.78 -16.20 2.03
N HIS A 93 -5.20 -17.44 1.78
CA HIS A 93 -5.56 -17.90 0.45
C HIS A 93 -6.72 -17.07 -0.14
N ARG A 94 -7.76 -16.82 0.66
CA ARG A 94 -8.92 -16.01 0.22
C ARG A 94 -8.51 -14.56 -0.09
N PHE A 95 -7.69 -13.96 0.76
CA PHE A 95 -7.11 -12.64 0.55
C PHE A 95 -6.37 -12.55 -0.79
N TYR A 96 -5.44 -13.47 -1.08
CA TYR A 96 -4.72 -13.42 -2.35
C TYR A 96 -5.63 -13.65 -3.56
N ARG A 97 -6.59 -14.58 -3.44
CA ARG A 97 -7.57 -14.84 -4.50
C ARG A 97 -8.47 -13.65 -4.79
N SER A 98 -8.86 -12.85 -3.79
CA SER A 98 -9.64 -11.62 -4.02
C SER A 98 -8.87 -10.58 -4.82
N TYR A 99 -7.54 -10.67 -4.87
CA TYR A 99 -6.67 -9.81 -5.67
C TYR A 99 -6.13 -10.49 -6.95
N GLY A 100 -6.67 -11.65 -7.31
CA GLY A 100 -6.30 -12.36 -8.53
C GLY A 100 -4.95 -13.10 -8.47
N ILE A 101 -4.39 -13.26 -7.28
CA ILE A 101 -3.10 -13.93 -7.06
C ILE A 101 -3.34 -15.44 -6.85
N VAL A 102 -2.49 -16.28 -7.47
CA VAL A 102 -2.60 -17.74 -7.41
C VAL A 102 -1.83 -18.32 -6.23
N GLU A 103 -2.19 -19.53 -5.79
CA GLU A 103 -1.63 -20.15 -4.56
C GLU A 103 -0.10 -20.23 -4.54
N ALA A 104 0.53 -20.54 -5.69
CA ALA A 104 1.98 -20.64 -5.80
C ALA A 104 2.73 -19.31 -5.56
N GLN A 105 2.02 -18.19 -5.53
CA GLN A 105 2.54 -16.83 -5.40
C GLN A 105 2.25 -16.23 -4.01
N GLU A 106 1.53 -16.94 -3.16
CA GLU A 106 1.14 -16.46 -1.83
C GLU A 106 2.34 -16.36 -0.90
N LYS A 107 2.43 -15.23 -0.19
CA LYS A 107 3.44 -14.99 0.85
C LYS A 107 2.77 -14.66 2.18
N ARG A 108 3.40 -15.02 3.29
CA ARG A 108 2.93 -14.53 4.59
C ARG A 108 2.94 -13.01 4.61
N LEU A 109 1.84 -12.41 5.04
CA LEU A 109 1.79 -10.98 5.28
C LEU A 109 2.59 -10.61 6.52
N VAL A 110 3.27 -9.48 6.43
CA VAL A 110 3.92 -8.85 7.58
C VAL A 110 2.82 -8.32 8.49
N HIS A 111 3.01 -8.53 9.79
CA HIS A 111 2.11 -8.02 10.82
C HIS A 111 2.56 -6.61 11.25
N PHE A 112 1.61 -5.69 11.28
CA PHE A 112 1.78 -4.32 11.74
C PHE A 112 0.76 -4.03 12.85
N SER A 113 1.08 -3.15 13.76
CA SER A 113 0.09 -2.45 14.58
C SER A 113 -0.61 -1.38 13.74
N PHE A 114 -1.79 -0.94 14.19
CA PHE A 114 -2.46 0.17 13.53
C PHE A 114 -1.65 1.48 13.62
N ALA A 115 -0.90 1.68 14.71
CA ALA A 115 0.02 2.81 14.84
C ALA A 115 1.11 2.77 13.76
N GLU A 116 1.74 1.61 13.53
CA GLU A 116 2.73 1.45 12.46
C GLU A 116 2.13 1.74 11.07
N VAL A 117 0.88 1.35 10.81
CA VAL A 117 0.20 1.70 9.56
C VAL A 117 0.11 3.22 9.38
N LEU A 118 -0.29 3.94 10.43
CA LEU A 118 -0.38 5.40 10.39
C LEU A 118 1.00 6.05 10.22
N ASP A 119 1.99 5.61 11.00
CA ASP A 119 3.37 6.12 10.96
C ASP A 119 4.01 5.92 9.57
N ILE A 120 3.81 4.75 8.96
CA ILE A 120 4.31 4.46 7.60
C ILE A 120 3.69 5.42 6.59
N VAL A 121 2.35 5.58 6.63
CA VAL A 121 1.65 6.47 5.70
C VAL A 121 2.09 7.92 5.90
N GLU A 122 2.25 8.36 7.14
CA GLU A 122 2.70 9.71 7.47
C GLU A 122 4.13 9.97 7.00
N VAL A 123 5.07 9.06 7.29
CA VAL A 123 6.48 9.19 6.86
C VAL A 123 6.56 9.25 5.33
N VAL A 124 5.82 8.40 4.62
CA VAL A 124 5.81 8.41 3.16
C VAL A 124 5.15 9.69 2.63
N ALA A 125 4.04 10.14 3.23
CA ALA A 125 3.38 11.39 2.84
C ALA A 125 4.29 12.60 3.05
N LYS A 126 4.97 12.68 4.20
CA LYS A 126 5.95 13.73 4.50
C LYS A 126 7.09 13.75 3.49
N LEU A 127 7.61 12.58 3.12
CA LEU A 127 8.68 12.46 2.12
C LEU A 127 8.23 12.96 0.73
N LEU A 128 6.99 12.64 0.34
CA LEU A 128 6.46 12.93 -0.99
C LEU A 128 5.97 14.36 -1.14
N LEU A 129 5.28 14.89 -0.14
CA LEU A 129 4.56 16.16 -0.20
C LEU A 129 5.34 17.30 0.43
N GLN A 130 6.40 17.01 1.20
CA GLN A 130 7.18 17.97 2.00
C GLN A 130 6.36 18.76 3.05
N GLU A 131 5.05 18.56 3.12
CA GLU A 131 4.11 19.12 4.11
C GLU A 131 4.12 18.31 5.42
N GLU A 132 3.98 18.97 6.59
CA GLU A 132 3.74 18.28 7.88
C GLU A 132 2.25 17.95 8.02
N TYR A 133 1.91 16.68 8.22
CA TYR A 133 0.56 16.25 8.59
C TYR A 133 0.52 15.97 10.09
N MET A 134 -0.04 16.88 10.90
CA MET A 134 -0.35 16.55 12.30
C MET A 134 -1.61 15.69 12.34
N ILE A 135 -1.46 14.41 12.70
CA ILE A 135 -2.61 13.58 13.11
C ILE A 135 -3.02 14.04 14.52
N MET A 136 -4.20 14.64 14.65
CA MET A 136 -4.84 14.81 15.94
C MET A 136 -5.35 13.43 16.40
N ILE A 137 -4.73 12.89 17.44
CA ILE A 137 -5.13 11.67 18.15
C ILE A 137 -6.37 11.95 18.99
#